data_AF-A0A359F0W7-F1
#
_entry.id   AF-A0A359F0W7-F1
#
_cell.length_a   1.000
_cell.length_b   1.000
_cell.length_c   1.000
_cell.angle_alpha   90.00
_cell.angle_beta   90.00
_cell.angle_gamma   90.00
#
_symmetry.space_group_name_H-M   'P 1'
#
loop_
_entity.id
_entity.type
_entity.pdbx_description
1 polymer ?
#
loop_
_entity_poly.entity_id
_entity_poly.type
_entity_poly.pdbx_seq_one_letter_code
_entity_poly.pdbx_strand_id
1 'polypeptide(L)'
;MAPLDRLLDFIDGSSCALGVTVTTDIRIEDLAEPRRNAAEQSIYEMSLSMEVDLNPDLLVAAAHRRTGLEDFGDPRLLDRLAAQVVAVEADTGLSGLGRFLIRRRLVGLLAARLRLEDFVRRHPDALDVELEPPIIVVGLPRSGTTHLVNLLATDQRFRSLPWWEVAEPIPVLGDGPGRDGIDP
;
A
#
# COMPACT_ATOMS: atom_id res chain seq x y z
N MET A 1 20.19 -34.76 36.81
CA MET A 1 19.39 -33.67 37.36
C MET A 1 20.31 -32.47 37.53
N ALA A 2 20.55 -31.74 36.43
CA ALA A 2 21.39 -30.55 36.37
C ALA A 2 20.46 -29.40 35.89
N PRO A 3 20.25 -28.35 36.69
CA PRO A 3 19.29 -27.30 36.38
C PRO A 3 19.93 -26.11 35.63
N LEU A 4 19.11 -25.49 34.79
CA LEU A 4 18.86 -24.04 34.60
C LEU A 4 19.95 -22.94 34.76
N ASP A 5 21.25 -23.21 34.72
CA ASP A 5 22.25 -22.19 35.06
C ASP A 5 22.78 -21.34 33.88
N ARG A 6 22.06 -21.20 32.74
CA ARG A 6 22.65 -20.54 31.54
C ARG A 6 21.79 -19.61 30.68
N LEU A 7 20.62 -19.17 31.15
CA LEU A 7 19.71 -18.36 30.31
C LEU A 7 19.25 -17.03 30.92
N LEU A 8 19.94 -16.56 31.96
CA LEU A 8 19.70 -15.24 32.57
C LEU A 8 20.88 -14.27 32.49
N ASP A 9 22.03 -14.68 31.95
CA ASP A 9 23.25 -13.86 31.87
C ASP A 9 23.23 -12.76 30.79
N PHE A 10 22.14 -12.59 30.02
CA PHE A 10 22.04 -11.51 29.02
C PHE A 10 21.28 -10.28 29.53
N ILE A 11 20.68 -10.35 30.72
CA ILE A 11 19.95 -9.23 31.32
C ILE A 11 20.44 -9.02 32.75
N ASP A 12 21.73 -8.77 32.92
CA ASP A 12 22.15 -7.99 34.09
C ASP A 12 23.49 -7.28 33.84
N GLY A 13 23.38 -6.07 33.29
CA GLY A 13 24.45 -5.11 33.18
C GLY A 13 24.15 -3.91 34.06
N SER A 14 24.65 -3.96 35.29
CA SER A 14 24.93 -2.84 36.20
C SER A 14 23.86 -2.45 37.23
N SER A 15 24.01 -3.02 38.41
CA SER A 15 23.64 -2.42 39.70
C SER A 15 24.60 -1.28 40.07
N CYS A 16 24.06 -0.08 40.34
CA CYS A 16 24.69 0.89 41.23
C CYS A 16 23.62 1.77 41.91
N ALA A 17 23.89 2.14 43.16
CA ALA A 17 22.96 2.65 44.17
C ALA A 17 22.26 3.97 43.80
N LEU A 18 21.03 4.14 44.33
CA LEU A 18 20.07 5.23 44.06
C LEU A 18 19.56 5.23 42.61
N GLY A 19 18.73 4.24 42.29
CA GLY A 19 18.21 3.98 40.94
C GLY A 19 17.23 5.04 40.44
N VAL A 20 17.75 6.21 40.04
CA VAL A 20 17.09 7.08 39.07
C VAL A 20 17.17 6.34 37.74
N THR A 21 16.04 5.80 37.28
CA THR A 21 15.92 5.32 35.90
C THR A 21 16.15 6.54 35.01
N VAL A 22 17.31 6.61 34.34
CA VAL A 22 17.55 7.65 33.33
C VAL A 22 16.71 7.30 32.12
N THR A 23 15.45 7.71 32.14
CA THR A 23 14.62 7.74 30.95
C THR A 23 15.27 8.74 30.01
N THR A 24 15.82 8.28 28.89
CA THR A 24 16.32 9.19 27.86
C THR A 24 15.11 9.86 27.23
N ASP A 25 14.81 11.09 27.68
CA ASP A 25 13.74 11.91 27.13
C ASP A 25 14.02 12.16 25.63
N ILE A 26 13.24 11.52 24.74
CA ILE A 26 13.25 11.85 23.32
C ILE A 26 12.40 13.11 23.13
N ARG A 27 13.06 14.23 22.83
CA ARG A 27 12.38 15.49 22.49
C ARG A 27 12.49 15.76 21.01
N ILE A 28 11.33 15.86 20.35
CA ILE A 28 11.20 16.25 18.94
C ILE A 28 10.70 17.68 18.93
N GLU A 29 11.59 18.65 18.68
CA GLU A 29 11.29 20.09 18.81
C GLU A 29 10.65 20.70 17.56
N ASP A 30 10.69 20.00 16.44
CA ASP A 30 10.40 20.54 15.10
C ASP A 30 9.27 19.77 14.39
N LEU A 31 8.45 19.01 15.12
CA LEU A 31 7.36 18.22 14.53
C LEU A 31 6.34 19.10 13.77
N ALA A 32 5.97 20.25 14.35
CA ALA A 32 5.03 21.19 13.73
C ALA A 32 5.71 22.10 12.69
N GLU A 33 6.99 22.41 12.90
CA GLU A 33 7.79 23.30 12.05
C GLU A 33 9.14 22.63 11.73
N PRO A 34 9.17 21.71 10.75
CA PRO A 34 10.36 20.91 10.47
C PRO A 34 11.55 21.78 10.09
N ARG A 35 12.67 21.62 10.81
CA ARG A 35 13.91 22.34 10.54
C ARG A 35 14.68 21.59 9.46
N ARG A 36 14.71 22.14 8.25
CA ARG A 36 15.37 21.53 7.09
C ARG A 36 16.76 22.12 6.88
N ASN A 37 17.73 21.27 6.53
CA ASN A 37 19.00 21.75 5.99
C ASN A 37 18.81 22.27 4.55
N ALA A 38 19.83 22.90 3.97
CA ALA A 38 19.72 23.53 2.65
C ALA A 38 19.32 22.55 1.52
N ALA A 39 19.81 21.30 1.57
CA ALA A 39 19.47 20.29 0.57
C ALA A 39 18.01 19.82 0.72
N GLU A 40 17.58 19.56 1.95
CA GLU A 40 16.20 19.17 2.26
C GLU A 40 15.20 20.28 1.90
N GLN A 41 15.56 21.53 2.17
CA GLN A 41 14.75 22.70 1.84
C GLN A 41 14.57 22.83 0.32
N SER A 42 15.64 22.63 -0.47
CA SER A 42 15.56 22.66 -1.93
C SER A 42 14.68 21.54 -2.49
N ILE A 43 14.77 20.32 -1.95
CA ILE A 43 13.90 19.20 -2.35
C ILE A 43 12.43 19.50 -2.03
N TYR A 44 12.18 20.07 -0.85
CA TYR A 44 10.84 20.47 -0.44
C TYR A 44 10.25 21.52 -1.39
N GLU A 45 10.99 22.58 -1.71
CA GLU A 45 10.55 23.63 -2.65
C GLU A 45 10.33 23.08 -4.07
N MET A 46 11.20 22.18 -4.53
CA MET A 46 11.00 21.47 -5.79
C MET A 46 9.69 20.66 -5.75
N SER A 47 9.42 19.95 -4.66
CA SER A 47 8.19 19.15 -4.51
C SER A 47 6.90 19.99 -4.52
N LEU A 48 6.99 21.24 -4.06
CA LEU A 48 5.87 22.19 -4.06
C LEU A 48 5.64 22.78 -5.45
N SER A 49 6.69 23.00 -6.24
CA SER A 49 6.61 23.60 -7.59
C SER A 49 6.29 22.60 -8.70
N MET A 50 6.18 21.31 -8.40
CA MET A 50 5.75 20.31 -9.36
C MET A 50 4.31 20.56 -9.85
N GLU A 51 4.14 20.81 -11.14
CA GLU A 51 2.81 20.86 -11.75
C GLU A 51 2.42 19.49 -12.30
N VAL A 52 1.25 19.00 -11.89
CA VAL A 52 0.73 17.70 -12.31
C VAL A 52 -0.73 17.83 -12.67
N ASP A 53 -1.05 17.52 -13.92
CA ASP A 53 -2.42 17.48 -14.42
C ASP A 53 -3.10 16.16 -14.01
N LEU A 54 -4.30 16.26 -13.43
CA LEU A 54 -5.14 15.13 -13.03
C LEU A 54 -6.36 14.97 -13.94
N ASN A 55 -6.40 15.63 -15.10
CA ASN A 55 -7.45 15.49 -16.10
C ASN A 55 -7.77 13.99 -16.33
N PRO A 56 -9.03 13.55 -16.11
CA PRO A 56 -9.44 12.15 -16.25
C PRO A 56 -9.04 11.52 -17.60
N ASP A 57 -9.16 12.26 -18.70
CA ASP A 57 -8.83 11.76 -20.04
C ASP A 57 -7.34 11.48 -20.18
N LEU A 58 -6.48 12.31 -19.56
CA LEU A 58 -5.04 12.09 -19.56
C LEU A 58 -4.62 10.93 -18.65
N LEU A 59 -5.39 10.65 -17.59
CA LEU A 59 -5.18 9.48 -16.73
C LEU A 59 -5.55 8.19 -17.48
N VAL A 60 -6.71 8.20 -18.15
CA VAL A 60 -7.19 7.10 -19.00
C VAL A 60 -6.21 6.83 -20.14
N ALA A 61 -5.80 7.87 -20.88
CA ALA A 61 -4.83 7.72 -21.96
C ALA A 61 -3.48 7.19 -21.46
N ALA A 62 -3.04 7.58 -20.26
CA ALA A 62 -1.83 7.03 -19.65
C ALA A 62 -1.98 5.54 -19.29
N ALA A 63 -3.14 5.12 -18.80
CA ALA A 63 -3.43 3.72 -18.52
C ALA A 63 -3.43 2.88 -19.81
N HIS A 64 -4.11 3.35 -20.87
CA HIS A 64 -4.10 2.71 -22.19
C HIS A 64 -2.69 2.55 -22.76
N ARG A 65 -1.88 3.61 -22.73
CA ARG A 65 -0.47 3.53 -23.20
C ARG A 65 0.36 2.53 -22.40
N ARG A 66 0.10 2.41 -21.09
CA ARG A 66 0.85 1.51 -20.20
C ARG A 66 0.50 0.04 -20.44
N THR A 67 -0.73 -0.26 -20.83
CA THR A 67 -1.22 -1.66 -20.94
C THR A 67 -1.42 -2.13 -22.38
N GLY A 68 -1.65 -1.23 -23.33
CA GLY A 68 -2.11 -1.55 -24.68
C GLY A 68 -3.57 -2.03 -24.73
N LEU A 69 -4.34 -1.85 -23.65
CA LEU A 69 -5.71 -2.31 -23.51
C LEU A 69 -6.67 -1.13 -23.41
N GLU A 70 -7.89 -1.28 -23.93
CA GLU A 70 -8.86 -0.17 -24.02
C GLU A 70 -10.18 -0.41 -23.26
N ASP A 71 -10.50 -1.65 -22.90
CA ASP A 71 -11.79 -1.99 -22.31
C ASP A 71 -11.76 -1.97 -20.77
N PHE A 72 -12.51 -1.04 -20.18
CA PHE A 72 -12.68 -0.92 -18.72
C PHE A 72 -13.89 -1.69 -18.18
N GLY A 73 -14.71 -2.31 -19.04
CA GLY A 73 -15.97 -2.95 -18.67
C GLY A 73 -17.03 -1.92 -18.26
N ASP A 74 -17.40 -1.87 -16.98
CA ASP A 74 -18.46 -0.97 -16.48
C ASP A 74 -18.17 0.53 -16.80
N PRO A 75 -18.99 1.19 -17.64
CA PRO A 75 -18.76 2.59 -18.02
C PRO A 75 -18.87 3.57 -16.84
N ARG A 76 -19.57 3.20 -15.76
CA ARG A 76 -19.69 4.03 -14.54
C ARG A 76 -18.37 4.24 -13.82
N LEU A 77 -17.32 3.49 -14.19
CA LEU A 77 -15.96 3.73 -13.70
C LEU A 77 -15.49 5.15 -13.98
N LEU A 78 -15.81 5.71 -15.15
CA LEU A 78 -15.35 7.03 -15.57
C LEU A 78 -15.99 8.15 -14.73
N ASP A 79 -17.28 8.00 -14.40
CA ASP A 79 -17.97 8.93 -13.49
C ASP A 79 -17.32 8.94 -12.10
N ARG A 80 -16.95 7.75 -11.59
CA ARG A 80 -16.25 7.62 -10.30
C ARG A 80 -14.83 8.19 -10.35
N LEU A 81 -14.12 8.03 -11.46
CA LEU A 81 -12.81 8.66 -11.67
C LEU A 81 -12.93 10.18 -11.66
N ALA A 82 -13.91 10.74 -12.37
CA ALA A 82 -14.16 12.17 -12.39
C ALA A 82 -14.46 12.71 -10.99
N ALA A 83 -15.34 12.05 -10.24
CA ALA A 83 -15.63 12.41 -8.84
C ALA A 83 -14.38 12.35 -7.94
N GLN A 84 -13.52 11.34 -8.12
CA GLN A 84 -12.27 11.22 -7.38
C GLN A 84 -11.30 12.36 -7.71
N VAL A 85 -11.19 12.75 -8.99
CA VAL A 85 -10.37 13.90 -9.39
C VAL A 85 -10.91 15.18 -8.78
N VAL A 86 -12.22 15.43 -8.85
CA VAL A 86 -12.84 16.61 -8.21
C VAL A 86 -12.54 16.67 -6.72
N ALA A 87 -12.62 15.54 -6.01
CA ALA A 87 -12.32 15.49 -4.59
C ALA A 87 -10.84 15.80 -4.28
N VAL A 88 -9.92 15.37 -5.14
CA VAL A 88 -8.49 15.68 -5.01
C VAL A 88 -8.20 17.16 -5.32
N GLU A 89 -8.83 17.72 -6.36
CA GLU A 89 -8.68 19.13 -6.72
C GLU A 89 -9.27 20.08 -5.67
N ALA A 90 -10.22 19.61 -4.86
CA ALA A 90 -10.77 20.39 -3.76
C ALA A 90 -9.78 20.54 -2.58
N ASP A 91 -8.72 19.73 -2.51
CA ASP A 91 -7.67 19.86 -1.48
C ASP A 91 -6.61 20.89 -1.92
N THR A 92 -6.81 22.14 -1.49
CA THR A 92 -5.89 23.24 -1.78
C THR A 92 -4.54 23.12 -1.09
N GLY A 93 -4.39 22.21 -0.11
CA GLY A 93 -3.14 21.96 0.61
C GLY A 93 -2.25 20.91 -0.05
N LEU A 94 -2.73 20.25 -1.11
CA LEU A 94 -2.02 19.17 -1.75
C LEU A 94 -0.86 19.69 -2.61
N SER A 95 0.37 19.30 -2.25
CA SER A 95 1.57 19.66 -2.99
C SER A 95 1.64 19.01 -4.37
N GLY A 96 2.47 19.56 -5.25
CA GLY A 96 2.77 18.99 -6.56
C GLY A 96 3.25 17.53 -6.51
N LEU A 97 4.12 17.20 -5.56
CA LEU A 97 4.52 15.81 -5.30
C LEU A 97 3.33 14.94 -4.85
N GLY A 98 2.46 15.46 -3.99
CA GLY A 98 1.23 14.77 -3.60
C GLY A 98 0.33 14.46 -4.80
N ARG A 99 0.15 15.43 -5.69
CA ARG A 99 -0.57 15.26 -6.97
C ARG A 99 0.10 14.21 -7.86
N PHE A 100 1.43 14.20 -7.94
CA PHE A 100 2.19 13.17 -8.69
C PHE A 100 1.91 11.76 -8.16
N LEU A 101 1.94 11.58 -6.85
CA LEU A 101 1.68 10.29 -6.21
C LEU A 101 0.23 9.83 -6.47
N ILE A 102 -0.73 10.74 -6.39
CA ILE A 102 -2.14 10.45 -6.72
C ILE A 102 -2.28 10.08 -8.20
N ARG A 103 -1.68 10.84 -9.12
CA ARG A 103 -1.66 10.52 -10.55
C ARG A 103 -1.14 9.10 -10.78
N ARG A 104 0.02 8.76 -10.19
CA ARG A 104 0.62 7.42 -10.29
C ARG A 104 -0.32 6.34 -9.74
N ARG A 105 -0.98 6.58 -8.60
CA ARG A 105 -1.94 5.65 -8.01
C ARG A 105 -3.17 5.45 -8.90
N LEU A 106 -3.79 6.52 -9.41
CA LEU A 106 -4.96 6.45 -10.27
C LEU A 106 -4.66 5.72 -11.58
N VAL A 107 -3.56 6.06 -12.26
CA VAL A 107 -3.12 5.36 -13.48
C VAL A 107 -2.83 3.88 -13.18
N GLY A 108 -2.24 3.55 -12.03
CA GLY A 108 -2.03 2.18 -11.61
C GLY A 108 -3.32 1.39 -11.42
N LEU A 109 -4.33 1.98 -10.76
CA LEU A 109 -5.64 1.37 -10.57
C LEU A 109 -6.39 1.17 -11.89
N LEU A 110 -6.33 2.16 -12.79
CA LEU A 110 -6.91 2.04 -14.14
C LEU A 110 -6.22 0.94 -14.96
N ALA A 111 -4.88 0.86 -14.90
CA ALA A 111 -4.14 -0.20 -15.57
C ALA A 111 -4.49 -1.59 -15.02
N ALA A 112 -4.61 -1.74 -13.70
CA ALA A 112 -5.05 -2.99 -13.07
C ALA A 112 -6.47 -3.37 -13.51
N ARG A 113 -7.37 -2.39 -13.62
CA ARG A 113 -8.74 -2.60 -14.10
C ARG A 113 -8.79 -3.10 -15.55
N LEU A 114 -8.01 -2.48 -16.44
CA LEU A 114 -7.89 -2.92 -17.85
C LEU A 114 -7.40 -4.38 -17.94
N ARG A 115 -6.39 -4.73 -17.14
CA ARG A 115 -5.86 -6.10 -17.12
C ARG A 115 -6.85 -7.11 -16.56
N LEU A 116 -7.66 -6.72 -15.57
CA LEU A 116 -8.71 -7.57 -15.02
C LEU A 116 -9.77 -7.89 -16.08
N GLU A 117 -10.27 -6.89 -16.81
CA GLU A 117 -11.24 -7.11 -17.88
C GLU A 117 -10.67 -7.96 -19.00
N ASP A 118 -9.42 -7.69 -19.41
CA ASP A 118 -8.72 -8.52 -20.39
C ASP A 118 -8.55 -9.97 -19.92
N PHE A 119 -8.19 -10.17 -18.65
CA PHE A 119 -8.06 -11.50 -18.05
C PHE A 119 -9.38 -12.25 -18.07
N VAL A 120 -10.47 -11.64 -17.58
CA VAL A 120 -11.80 -12.26 -17.55
C VAL A 120 -12.30 -12.59 -18.95
N ARG A 121 -12.04 -11.71 -19.93
CA ARG A 121 -12.37 -11.96 -21.34
C ARG A 121 -11.60 -13.15 -21.93
N ARG A 122 -10.35 -13.35 -21.53
CA ARG A 122 -9.51 -14.50 -21.96
C ARG A 122 -9.80 -15.78 -21.18
N HIS A 123 -10.27 -15.66 -19.94
CA HIS A 123 -10.51 -16.76 -19.01
C HIS A 123 -11.93 -16.64 -18.40
N PRO A 124 -12.99 -16.81 -19.22
CA PRO A 124 -14.36 -16.70 -18.71
C PRO A 124 -14.67 -17.80 -17.67
N ASP A 125 -13.98 -18.93 -17.73
CA ASP A 125 -14.03 -20.03 -16.76
C ASP A 125 -13.58 -19.63 -15.35
N ALA A 126 -12.77 -18.56 -15.23
CA ALA A 126 -12.39 -18.03 -13.92
C ALA A 126 -13.60 -17.50 -13.12
N LEU A 127 -14.69 -17.12 -13.80
CA LEU A 127 -15.94 -16.69 -13.16
C LEU A 127 -16.76 -17.87 -12.64
N ASP A 128 -16.47 -19.10 -13.07
CA ASP A 128 -17.16 -20.31 -12.62
C ASP A 128 -16.54 -20.91 -11.34
N VAL A 129 -15.44 -20.33 -10.84
CA VAL A 129 -14.79 -20.77 -9.60
C VAL A 129 -15.69 -20.48 -8.40
N GLU A 130 -16.17 -21.54 -7.75
CA GLU A 130 -16.91 -21.44 -6.50
C GLU A 130 -15.96 -21.06 -5.35
N LEU A 131 -16.27 -19.97 -4.65
CA LEU A 131 -15.53 -19.52 -3.48
C LEU A 131 -16.17 -20.09 -2.21
N GLU A 132 -15.39 -20.80 -1.41
CA GLU A 132 -15.81 -21.17 -0.04
C GLU A 132 -16.10 -19.90 0.79
N PRO A 133 -17.02 -19.97 1.77
CA PRO A 133 -17.40 -18.82 2.59
C PRO A 133 -16.17 -18.11 3.20
N PRO A 134 -15.88 -16.84 2.83
CA PRO A 134 -14.68 -16.16 3.30
C PRO A 134 -14.86 -15.63 4.72
N ILE A 135 -13.75 -15.52 5.45
CA ILE A 135 -13.69 -14.73 6.68
C ILE A 135 -13.27 -13.30 6.32
N ILE A 136 -14.12 -12.33 6.63
CA ILE A 136 -13.86 -10.91 6.37
C ILE A 136 -13.61 -10.19 7.70
N VAL A 137 -12.40 -9.68 7.89
CA VAL A 137 -12.04 -8.87 9.06
C VAL A 137 -12.35 -7.41 8.78
N VAL A 138 -13.25 -6.82 9.58
CA VAL A 138 -13.63 -5.40 9.47
C VAL A 138 -13.44 -4.73 10.83
N GLY A 139 -12.96 -3.49 10.82
CA GLY A 139 -12.75 -2.69 12.04
C GLY A 139 -12.27 -1.29 11.72
N LEU A 140 -12.29 -0.40 12.72
CA LEU A 140 -11.74 0.94 12.57
C LEU A 140 -10.22 0.89 12.32
N PRO A 141 -9.64 1.90 11.66
CA PRO A 141 -8.20 2.04 11.62
C PRO A 141 -7.62 1.98 13.04
N ARG A 142 -6.52 1.23 13.20
CA ARG A 142 -5.81 1.06 14.49
C ARG A 142 -6.54 0.24 15.56
N SER A 143 -7.53 -0.59 15.21
CA SER A 143 -8.22 -1.49 16.16
C SER A 143 -7.62 -2.90 16.28
N GLY A 144 -6.40 -3.12 15.78
CA GLY A 144 -5.75 -4.44 15.81
C GLY A 144 -6.14 -5.39 14.66
N THR A 145 -6.89 -4.94 13.65
CA THR A 145 -7.27 -5.77 12.48
C THR A 145 -6.06 -6.35 11.75
N THR A 146 -4.96 -5.61 11.62
CA THR A 146 -3.71 -6.11 11.03
C THR A 146 -3.15 -7.30 11.80
N HIS A 147 -3.17 -7.26 13.14
CA HIS A 147 -2.70 -8.37 13.96
C HIS A 147 -3.60 -9.60 13.77
N LEU A 148 -4.91 -9.40 13.75
CA LEU A 148 -5.87 -10.49 13.53
C LEU A 148 -5.73 -11.13 12.14
N VAL A 149 -5.60 -10.32 11.08
CA VAL A 149 -5.38 -10.84 9.71
C VAL A 149 -4.09 -11.65 9.65
N ASN A 150 -3.00 -11.16 10.24
CA ASN A 150 -1.74 -11.88 10.27
C ASN A 150 -1.81 -13.18 11.08
N LEU A 151 -2.56 -13.20 12.18
CA LEU A 151 -2.78 -14.40 12.97
C LEU A 151 -3.56 -15.46 12.17
N LEU A 152 -4.66 -15.07 11.52
CA LEU A 152 -5.44 -15.97 10.67
C LEU A 152 -4.61 -16.50 9.50
N ALA A 153 -3.74 -15.67 8.91
CA ALA A 153 -2.85 -16.06 7.81
C ALA A 153 -1.81 -17.13 8.20
N THR A 154 -1.58 -17.40 9.49
CA THR A 154 -0.66 -18.48 9.93
C THR A 154 -1.27 -19.87 9.76
N ASP A 155 -2.58 -19.99 9.64
CA ASP A 155 -3.28 -21.26 9.47
C ASP A 155 -3.40 -21.60 7.98
N GLN A 156 -2.77 -22.71 7.58
CA GLN A 156 -2.70 -23.17 6.19
C GLN A 156 -4.06 -23.54 5.58
N ARG A 157 -5.12 -23.65 6.40
CA ARG A 157 -6.49 -23.85 5.89
C ARG A 157 -7.06 -22.60 5.24
N PHE A 158 -6.51 -21.42 5.54
CA PHE A 158 -6.92 -20.17 4.90
C PHE A 158 -5.96 -19.80 3.78
N ARG A 159 -6.53 -19.39 2.64
CA ARG A 159 -5.79 -18.59 1.66
C ARG A 159 -5.86 -17.13 2.09
N SER A 160 -4.76 -16.61 2.64
CA SER A 160 -4.60 -15.16 2.82
C SER A 160 -4.09 -14.52 1.53
N LEU A 161 -4.53 -13.29 1.21
CA LEU A 161 -4.00 -12.58 0.06
C LEU A 161 -2.61 -12.02 0.40
N PRO A 162 -1.55 -12.45 -0.31
CA PRO A 162 -0.25 -11.82 -0.17
C PRO A 162 -0.29 -10.40 -0.73
N TRP A 163 0.60 -9.54 -0.23
CA TRP A 163 0.62 -8.13 -0.63
C TRP A 163 0.78 -7.93 -2.14
N TRP A 164 1.57 -8.78 -2.80
CA TRP A 164 1.78 -8.67 -4.24
C TRP A 164 0.48 -8.90 -5.04
N GLU A 165 -0.38 -9.86 -4.65
CA GLU A 165 -1.70 -10.07 -5.28
C GLU A 165 -2.62 -8.86 -5.07
N VAL A 166 -2.52 -8.19 -3.92
CA VAL A 166 -3.30 -6.98 -3.65
C VAL A 166 -2.80 -5.80 -4.49
N ALA A 167 -1.48 -5.69 -4.66
CA ALA A 167 -0.85 -4.61 -5.41
C ALA A 167 -1.06 -4.76 -6.93
N GLU A 168 -0.94 -5.97 -7.45
CA GLU A 168 -1.05 -6.30 -8.87
C GLU A 168 -1.72 -7.69 -9.05
N PRO A 169 -3.07 -7.75 -9.00
CA PRO A 169 -3.80 -9.04 -8.94
C PRO A 169 -3.74 -9.84 -10.24
N ILE A 170 -3.46 -9.18 -11.36
CA ILE A 170 -3.35 -9.82 -12.66
C ILE A 170 -1.88 -9.78 -13.09
N PRO A 171 -1.17 -10.92 -13.03
CA PRO A 171 0.24 -10.95 -13.39
C PRO A 171 0.41 -10.60 -14.87
N VAL A 172 1.47 -9.85 -15.17
CA VAL A 172 1.89 -9.62 -16.56
C VAL A 172 2.49 -10.92 -17.08
N LEU A 173 2.23 -11.24 -18.36
CA LEU A 173 2.74 -12.45 -18.99
C LEU A 173 4.27 -12.53 -18.83
N GLY A 174 4.77 -13.50 -18.05
CA GLY A 174 6.20 -13.69 -17.77
C GLY A 174 6.69 -13.30 -16.37
N ASP A 175 5.87 -12.62 -15.56
CA ASP A 175 6.21 -12.13 -14.21
C ASP A 175 5.29 -12.71 -13.10
N GLY A 176 4.54 -13.76 -13.41
CA GLY A 176 3.66 -14.42 -12.42
C GLY A 176 4.45 -15.35 -11.50
N PRO A 177 4.14 -15.41 -10.19
CA PRO A 177 4.75 -16.37 -9.30
C PRO A 177 4.42 -17.80 -9.74
N GLY A 178 5.31 -18.73 -9.39
CA GLY A 178 5.06 -20.15 -9.55
C GLY A 178 3.83 -20.60 -8.74
N ARG A 179 3.46 -21.88 -8.90
CA ARG A 179 2.37 -22.50 -8.11
C ARG A 179 2.60 -22.48 -6.59
N ASP A 180 3.82 -22.16 -6.16
CA ASP A 180 4.25 -22.00 -4.78
C ASP A 180 3.93 -20.62 -4.19
N GLY A 181 3.47 -19.66 -5.00
CA GLY A 181 3.07 -18.33 -4.53
C GLY A 181 4.24 -17.46 -4.03
N ILE A 182 5.47 -17.87 -4.33
CA ILE A 182 6.69 -17.11 -4.03
C ILE A 182 6.83 -16.03 -5.11
N ASP A 183 6.95 -14.78 -4.66
CA ASP A 183 7.26 -13.60 -5.48
C ASP A 183 8.49 -13.90 -6.39
N PRO A 184 8.45 -13.63 -7.71
CA PRO A 184 9.61 -13.78 -8.58
C PRO A 184 10.85 -12.99 -8.12
#